data_AF-A0A542XAN2-F1
#
_entry.id   AF-A0A542XAN2-F1
#
_cell.length_a   1.000
_cell.length_b   1.000
_cell.length_c   1.000
_cell.angle_alpha   90.00
_cell.angle_beta   90.00
_cell.angle_gamma   90.00
#
_symmetry.space_group_name_H-M   'P 1'
#
loop_
_entity.id
_entity.type
_entity.pdbx_description
1 polymer ?
#
loop_
_entity_poly.entity_id
_entity_poly.type
_entity_poly.pdbx_seq_one_letter_code
_entity_poly.pdbx_strand_id
1 'polypeptide(L)'
;MSRPLDRSSRPAVRRRVGAAGLAGLTALLLTGCSETVKRGFLPKGVTENSDDITFFWNATWLWALAVGVLTWGLMFWCLARYRAKKGDNTLPPQMQYNVPLEILYTVVPVFMVAVLFGKTVELEEKLLDTSQKPDVTVNVVGKQWSWDFNYIEARTYDSGVQAELTGKPGVEETLPTMYLPVNKRVEFVLTSRDVIHSFWVPQFLQKLDMVPGRVNRFQVTPTETGTFTGKCAELCGAYHSEMLFQVKVVPQAEYDRQMATFRDRGQTGFLSNSLNRSGIEQGQQQYLPPGVRESDVREEEGN
;
A
#
# COMPACT_ATOMS: atom_id res chain seq x y z
N MET A 1 -21.80 -60.97 46.46
CA MET A 1 -20.50 -61.08 45.77
C MET A 1 -20.35 -59.83 44.92
N SER A 2 -19.70 -58.80 45.45
CA SER A 2 -19.76 -57.42 44.93
C SER A 2 -18.35 -56.99 44.54
N ARG A 3 -18.08 -56.81 43.24
CA ARG A 3 -16.83 -56.20 42.77
C ARG A 3 -16.99 -54.67 42.73
N PRO A 4 -16.11 -53.88 43.35
CA PRO A 4 -16.11 -52.44 43.17
C PRO A 4 -15.46 -52.09 41.82
N LEU A 5 -16.06 -51.15 41.08
CA LEU A 5 -15.44 -50.54 39.91
C LEU A 5 -14.47 -49.45 40.38
N ASP A 6 -13.19 -49.69 40.15
CA ASP A 6 -12.10 -48.76 40.41
C ASP A 6 -12.22 -47.51 39.53
N ARG A 7 -12.38 -46.35 40.19
CA ARG A 7 -12.32 -45.01 39.59
C ARG A 7 -10.93 -44.45 39.85
N SER A 8 -9.95 -44.79 39.01
CA SER A 8 -8.62 -44.20 39.15
C SER A 8 -7.87 -44.23 37.82
N SER A 9 -7.89 -43.08 37.10
CA SER A 9 -6.77 -42.58 36.26
C SER A 9 -7.24 -41.53 35.24
N ARG A 10 -7.55 -40.30 35.67
CA ARG A 10 -7.68 -39.13 34.76
C ARG A 10 -6.91 -37.84 35.12
N PRO A 11 -5.94 -37.78 36.06
CA PRO A 11 -5.24 -36.52 36.32
C PRO A 11 -4.06 -36.25 35.36
N ALA A 12 -3.34 -37.29 34.89
CA ALA A 12 -2.07 -37.10 34.18
C ALA A 12 -2.22 -36.57 32.74
N VAL A 13 -3.23 -37.03 32.00
CA VAL A 13 -3.47 -36.61 30.60
C VAL A 13 -3.88 -35.13 30.52
N ARG A 14 -4.70 -34.69 31.47
CA ARG A 14 -5.20 -33.31 31.54
C ARG A 14 -4.08 -32.30 31.85
N ARG A 15 -3.08 -32.73 32.64
CA ARG A 15 -1.90 -31.93 33.01
C ARG A 15 -0.91 -31.78 31.85
N ARG A 16 -0.74 -32.82 31.02
CA ARG A 16 0.11 -32.79 29.80
C ARG A 16 -0.50 -31.94 28.68
N VAL A 17 -1.82 -31.99 28.49
CA VAL A 17 -2.53 -31.11 27.53
C VAL A 17 -2.48 -29.64 27.97
N GLY A 18 -2.60 -29.35 29.27
CA GLY A 18 -2.45 -27.99 29.80
C GLY A 18 -1.03 -27.43 29.65
N ALA A 19 0.00 -28.25 29.88
CA ALA A 19 1.40 -27.84 29.71
C ALA A 19 1.78 -27.62 28.23
N ALA A 20 1.31 -28.47 27.32
CA ALA A 20 1.50 -28.27 25.88
C ALA A 20 0.76 -27.05 25.34
N GLY A 21 -0.47 -26.79 25.83
CA GLY A 21 -1.22 -25.58 25.50
C GLY A 21 -0.54 -24.30 26.02
N LEU A 22 0.01 -24.33 27.25
CA LEU A 22 0.74 -23.21 27.83
C LEU A 22 2.07 -22.96 27.09
N ALA A 23 2.81 -24.01 26.74
CA ALA A 23 4.03 -23.89 25.94
C ALA A 23 3.75 -23.35 24.52
N GLY A 24 2.66 -23.79 23.88
CA GLY A 24 2.22 -23.26 22.59
C GLY A 24 1.80 -21.78 22.66
N LEU A 25 1.07 -21.38 23.71
CA LEU A 25 0.72 -19.98 23.95
C LEU A 25 1.97 -19.13 24.23
N THR A 26 2.92 -19.65 24.99
CA THR A 26 4.16 -18.94 25.34
C THR A 26 5.04 -18.76 24.09
N ALA A 27 5.14 -19.79 23.24
CA ALA A 27 5.83 -19.69 21.96
C ALA A 27 5.17 -18.66 21.03
N LEU A 28 3.83 -18.65 20.94
CA LEU A 28 3.08 -17.63 20.18
C LEU A 28 3.34 -16.21 20.70
N LEU A 29 3.33 -16.02 22.03
CA LEU A 29 3.61 -14.73 22.66
C LEU A 29 5.06 -14.26 22.45
N LEU A 30 6.03 -15.18 22.37
CA LEU A 30 7.46 -14.87 22.15
C LEU A 30 7.81 -14.57 20.68
N THR A 31 6.96 -14.92 19.71
CA THR A 31 7.18 -14.61 18.28
C THR A 31 6.90 -13.15 17.89
N GLY A 32 6.35 -12.34 18.81
CA GLY A 32 5.99 -10.95 18.57
C GLY A 32 7.15 -9.96 18.37
N CYS A 33 8.40 -10.38 18.56
CA CYS A 33 9.57 -9.48 18.56
C CYS A 33 10.27 -9.31 17.20
N SER A 34 9.85 -10.00 16.14
CA SER A 34 10.49 -9.82 14.82
C SER A 34 10.18 -8.44 14.22
N GLU A 35 11.14 -7.87 13.48
CA GLU A 35 10.94 -6.59 12.79
C GLU A 35 9.72 -6.64 11.86
N THR A 36 9.50 -7.74 11.15
CA THR A 36 8.31 -7.93 10.29
C THR A 36 6.99 -7.82 11.05
N VAL A 37 6.90 -8.34 12.28
CA VAL A 37 5.69 -8.23 13.10
C VAL A 37 5.50 -6.79 13.59
N LYS A 38 6.58 -6.08 13.94
CA LYS A 38 6.50 -4.66 14.33
C LYS A 38 5.94 -3.77 13.22
N ARG A 39 6.14 -4.13 11.95
CA ARG A 39 5.58 -3.42 10.78
C ARG A 39 4.19 -3.93 10.36
N GLY A 40 3.59 -4.85 11.13
CA GLY A 40 2.31 -5.45 10.76
C GLY A 40 2.35 -6.19 9.43
N PHE A 41 3.48 -6.84 9.12
CA PHE A 41 3.74 -7.55 7.86
C PHE A 41 3.82 -6.67 6.61
N LEU A 42 3.86 -5.34 6.76
CA LEU A 42 4.17 -4.43 5.65
C LEU A 42 5.63 -4.60 5.19
N PRO A 43 5.95 -4.23 3.93
CA PRO A 43 7.34 -4.08 3.51
C PRO A 43 8.04 -3.02 4.36
N LYS A 44 9.38 -3.05 4.39
CA LYS A 44 10.13 -1.99 5.08
C LYS A 44 9.89 -0.68 4.34
N GLY A 45 9.32 0.29 5.03
CA GLY A 45 9.13 1.64 4.51
C GLY A 45 10.46 2.39 4.38
N VAL A 46 10.61 3.20 3.33
CA VAL A 46 11.85 3.94 3.01
C VAL A 46 11.62 5.42 2.75
N THR A 47 10.50 5.95 3.26
CA THR A 47 10.07 7.35 3.11
C THR A 47 9.80 7.98 4.46
N GLU A 48 9.72 9.31 4.52
CA GLU A 48 9.39 10.06 5.73
C GLU A 48 8.01 9.71 6.32
N ASN A 49 7.06 9.31 5.48
CA ASN A 49 5.69 8.98 5.88
C ASN A 49 5.52 7.53 6.35
N SER A 50 6.54 6.69 6.18
CA SER A 50 6.46 5.24 6.37
C SER A 50 6.07 4.83 7.80
N ASP A 51 6.57 5.54 8.80
CA ASP A 51 6.31 5.25 10.21
C ASP A 51 4.86 5.55 10.59
N ASP A 52 4.30 6.66 10.10
CA ASP A 52 2.91 7.04 10.35
C ASP A 52 1.93 6.04 9.72
N ILE A 53 2.19 5.64 8.47
CA ILE A 53 1.38 4.63 7.77
C ILE A 53 1.44 3.29 8.52
N THR A 54 2.64 2.88 8.93
CA THR A 54 2.85 1.62 9.66
C THR A 54 2.16 1.64 11.03
N PHE A 55 2.25 2.76 11.76
CA PHE A 55 1.55 2.94 13.03
C PHE A 55 0.04 2.86 12.85
N PHE A 56 -0.52 3.58 11.87
CA PHE A 56 -1.96 3.56 11.59
C PHE A 56 -2.45 2.17 11.18
N TRP A 57 -1.71 1.46 10.32
CA TRP A 57 -1.98 0.08 9.92
C TRP A 57 -2.04 -0.86 11.14
N ASN A 58 -1.01 -0.82 11.98
CA ASN A 58 -0.93 -1.64 13.18
C ASN A 58 -2.05 -1.35 14.17
N ALA A 59 -2.34 -0.06 14.42
CA ALA A 59 -3.41 0.35 15.31
C ALA A 59 -4.77 -0.14 14.80
N THR A 60 -5.03 -0.02 13.49
CA THR A 60 -6.27 -0.48 12.86
C THR A 60 -6.44 -1.98 13.00
N TRP A 61 -5.39 -2.76 12.70
CA TRP A 61 -5.42 -4.22 12.85
C TRP A 61 -5.57 -4.66 14.31
N LEU A 62 -4.94 -3.96 15.25
CA LEU A 62 -5.08 -4.25 16.68
C LEU A 62 -6.54 -4.07 17.13
N TRP A 63 -7.19 -2.98 16.75
CA TRP A 63 -8.60 -2.74 17.05
C TRP A 63 -9.53 -3.75 16.36
N ALA A 64 -9.27 -4.06 15.08
CA ALA A 64 -10.02 -5.08 14.35
C ALA A 64 -9.89 -6.46 15.01
N LEU A 65 -8.69 -6.83 15.45
CA LEU A 65 -8.43 -8.07 16.16
C LEU A 65 -9.12 -8.09 17.54
N ALA A 66 -9.14 -6.97 18.27
CA ALA A 66 -9.85 -6.88 19.54
C ALA A 66 -11.35 -7.14 19.39
N VAL A 67 -11.98 -6.54 18.37
CA VAL A 67 -13.39 -6.79 18.01
C VAL A 67 -13.60 -8.24 17.55
N GLY A 68 -12.70 -8.76 16.72
CA GLY A 68 -12.73 -10.13 16.23
C GLY A 68 -12.67 -11.15 17.37
N VAL A 69 -11.72 -10.99 18.29
CA VAL A 69 -11.56 -11.85 19.48
C VAL A 69 -12.76 -11.77 20.40
N LEU A 70 -13.33 -10.58 20.62
CA LEU A 70 -14.58 -10.44 21.38
C LEU A 70 -15.73 -11.21 20.72
N THR A 71 -15.92 -11.03 19.42
CA THR A 71 -17.00 -11.63 18.65
C THR A 71 -16.87 -13.16 18.60
N TRP A 72 -15.66 -13.66 18.28
CA TRP A 72 -15.36 -15.09 18.29
C TRP A 72 -15.49 -15.68 19.70
N GLY A 73 -15.04 -14.96 20.72
CA GLY A 73 -15.17 -15.37 22.11
C GLY A 73 -16.63 -15.56 22.53
N LEU A 74 -17.50 -14.59 22.22
CA LEU A 74 -18.93 -14.69 22.47
C LEU A 74 -19.58 -15.82 21.67
N MET A 75 -19.23 -15.96 20.39
CA MET A 75 -19.73 -17.05 19.54
C MET A 75 -19.35 -18.43 20.10
N PHE A 76 -18.07 -18.66 20.41
CA PHE A 76 -17.61 -19.93 20.97
C PHE A 76 -18.18 -20.18 22.36
N TRP A 77 -18.33 -19.12 23.17
CA TRP A 77 -18.99 -19.22 24.46
C TRP A 77 -20.45 -19.67 24.29
N CYS A 78 -21.21 -19.08 23.37
CA CYS A 78 -22.58 -19.49 23.08
C CYS A 78 -22.66 -20.96 22.62
N LEU A 79 -21.78 -21.35 21.69
CA LEU A 79 -21.67 -22.72 21.19
C LEU A 79 -21.32 -23.74 22.27
N ALA A 80 -20.53 -23.35 23.28
CA ALA A 80 -20.15 -24.25 24.37
C ALA A 80 -21.19 -24.28 25.50
N ARG A 81 -21.71 -23.12 25.89
CA ARG A 81 -22.59 -22.93 27.06
C ARG A 81 -24.04 -23.30 26.79
N TYR A 82 -24.55 -23.01 25.59
CA TYR A 82 -25.95 -23.24 25.21
C TYR A 82 -26.13 -24.42 24.26
N ARG A 83 -25.11 -25.27 24.12
CA ARG A 83 -25.21 -26.50 23.35
C ARG A 83 -26.24 -27.45 23.96
N ALA A 84 -27.19 -27.89 23.15
CA ALA A 84 -28.14 -28.95 23.54
C ALA A 84 -27.37 -30.24 23.92
N LYS A 85 -27.71 -30.81 25.07
CA LYS A 85 -27.17 -32.10 25.51
C LYS A 85 -28.02 -33.24 24.95
N LYS A 86 -27.44 -34.43 24.82
CA LYS A 86 -28.20 -35.63 24.41
C LYS A 86 -29.36 -35.86 25.38
N GLY A 87 -30.59 -35.86 24.87
CA GLY A 87 -31.82 -36.06 25.64
C GLY A 87 -32.46 -34.79 26.22
N ASP A 88 -31.96 -33.61 25.89
CA ASP A 88 -32.59 -32.34 26.27
C ASP A 88 -33.70 -31.98 25.27
N ASN A 89 -34.96 -32.05 25.73
CA ASN A 89 -36.16 -31.69 24.96
C ASN A 89 -36.83 -30.42 25.51
N THR A 90 -36.10 -29.60 26.29
CA THR A 90 -36.64 -28.35 26.84
C THR A 90 -36.54 -27.21 25.83
N LEU A 91 -37.56 -26.35 25.79
CA LEU A 91 -37.53 -25.15 24.95
C LEU A 91 -36.69 -24.05 25.63
N PRO A 92 -35.83 -23.34 24.88
CA PRO A 92 -35.06 -22.23 25.43
C PRO A 92 -35.98 -21.03 25.78
N PRO A 93 -35.56 -20.16 26.71
CA PRO A 93 -36.31 -18.96 27.05
C PRO A 93 -36.52 -18.09 25.80
N GLN A 94 -37.78 -17.74 25.52
CA GLN A 94 -38.15 -16.89 24.39
C GLN A 94 -38.01 -15.43 24.82
N MET A 95 -36.96 -14.76 24.34
CA MET A 95 -36.74 -13.33 24.57
C MET A 95 -36.74 -12.61 23.22
N GLN A 96 -37.50 -11.51 23.11
CA GLN A 96 -37.67 -10.80 21.84
C GLN A 96 -36.88 -9.49 21.75
N TYR A 97 -36.79 -8.70 22.84
CA TYR A 97 -36.22 -7.35 22.79
C TYR A 97 -35.34 -7.07 24.00
N ASN A 98 -34.24 -6.34 23.76
CA ASN A 98 -33.40 -5.78 24.80
C ASN A 98 -32.87 -4.42 24.33
N VAL A 99 -33.75 -3.42 24.33
CA VAL A 99 -33.46 -2.07 23.83
C VAL A 99 -32.14 -1.49 24.37
N PRO A 100 -31.79 -1.60 25.66
CA PRO A 100 -30.48 -1.14 26.14
C PRO A 100 -29.29 -1.81 25.45
N LEU A 101 -29.35 -3.12 25.21
CA LEU A 101 -28.31 -3.86 24.49
C LEU A 101 -28.28 -3.46 23.00
N GLU A 102 -29.45 -3.24 22.40
CA GLU A 102 -29.60 -2.81 21.01
C GLU A 102 -28.98 -1.43 20.78
N ILE A 103 -29.16 -0.50 21.72
CA ILE A 103 -28.50 0.80 21.71
C ILE A 103 -26.98 0.63 21.85
N LEU A 104 -26.51 -0.23 22.76
CA LEU A 104 -25.08 -0.44 23.00
C LEU A 104 -24.34 -0.89 21.73
N TYR A 105 -24.79 -1.97 21.08
CA TYR A 105 -24.12 -2.50 19.88
C TYR A 105 -24.34 -1.64 18.64
N THR A 106 -25.21 -0.64 18.69
CA THR A 106 -25.42 0.30 17.57
C THR A 106 -24.51 1.52 17.75
N VAL A 107 -24.56 2.15 18.92
CA VAL A 107 -23.81 3.39 19.21
C VAL A 107 -22.30 3.13 19.24
N VAL A 108 -21.87 2.02 19.85
CA VAL A 108 -20.43 1.74 19.99
C VAL A 108 -19.74 1.57 18.63
N PRO A 109 -20.21 0.71 17.69
CA PRO A 109 -19.59 0.59 16.38
C PRO A 109 -19.66 1.88 15.56
N VAL A 110 -20.76 2.64 15.63
CA VAL A 110 -20.88 3.93 14.92
C VAL A 110 -19.79 4.90 15.41
N PHE A 111 -19.62 5.02 16.72
CA PHE A 111 -18.58 5.87 17.29
C PHE A 111 -17.16 5.38 16.93
N MET A 112 -16.92 4.07 16.98
CA MET A 112 -15.63 3.49 16.57
C MET A 112 -15.29 3.82 15.12
N VAL A 113 -16.25 3.66 14.20
CA VAL A 113 -16.07 3.99 12.77
C VAL A 113 -15.85 5.49 12.59
N ALA A 114 -16.57 6.34 13.33
CA ALA A 114 -16.38 7.79 13.25
C ALA A 114 -14.96 8.21 13.67
N VAL A 115 -14.41 7.61 14.73
CA VAL A 115 -13.02 7.87 15.16
C VAL A 115 -12.02 7.37 14.11
N LEU A 116 -12.21 6.15 13.59
CA LEU A 116 -11.35 5.60 12.55
C LEU A 116 -11.35 6.49 11.31
N PHE A 117 -12.53 6.90 10.84
CA PHE A 117 -12.69 7.79 9.70
C PHE A 117 -11.96 9.13 9.90
N GLY A 118 -12.12 9.77 11.06
CA GLY A 118 -11.41 11.01 11.37
C GLY A 118 -9.89 10.85 11.30
N LYS A 119 -9.35 9.73 11.81
CA LYS A 119 -7.92 9.42 11.72
C LYS A 119 -7.45 9.06 10.31
N THR A 120 -8.30 8.41 9.51
CA THR A 120 -8.02 8.16 8.10
C THR A 120 -7.87 9.47 7.34
N VAL A 121 -8.83 10.40 7.47
CA VAL A 121 -8.80 11.69 6.77
C VAL A 121 -7.58 12.52 7.19
N GLU A 122 -7.27 12.59 8.48
CA GLU A 122 -6.09 13.30 8.99
C GLU A 122 -4.78 12.78 8.38
N LEU A 123 -4.64 11.45 8.26
CA LEU A 123 -3.46 10.84 7.65
C LEU A 123 -3.45 11.05 6.12
N GLU A 124 -4.59 10.86 5.46
CA GLU A 124 -4.71 11.05 4.00
C GLU A 124 -4.35 12.47 3.57
N GLU A 125 -4.87 13.49 4.27
CA GLU A 125 -4.54 14.90 4.02
C GLU A 125 -3.04 15.16 4.14
N LYS A 126 -2.38 14.56 5.14
CA LYS A 126 -0.93 14.66 5.31
C LYS A 126 -0.16 14.00 4.15
N LEU A 127 -0.60 12.83 3.68
CA LEU A 127 0.06 12.08 2.60
C LEU A 127 -0.12 12.71 1.22
N LEU A 128 -1.21 13.44 1.02
CA LEU A 128 -1.55 14.13 -0.24
C LEU A 128 -1.17 15.62 -0.22
N ASP A 129 -0.60 16.13 0.88
CA ASP A 129 -0.13 17.50 0.95
C ASP A 129 1.05 17.73 -0.02
N THR A 130 0.83 18.62 -0.97
CA THR A 130 1.82 19.06 -1.97
C THR A 130 2.19 20.54 -1.81
N SER A 131 1.85 21.15 -0.66
CA SER A 131 2.11 22.56 -0.38
C SER A 131 3.59 22.91 -0.25
N GLN A 132 4.43 21.93 0.08
CA GLN A 132 5.87 22.12 0.21
C GLN A 132 6.55 22.21 -1.15
N LYS A 133 7.56 23.08 -1.27
CA LYS A 133 8.35 23.20 -2.50
C LYS A 133 9.19 21.93 -2.71
N PRO A 134 9.06 21.22 -3.84
CA PRO A 134 9.89 20.05 -4.12
C PRO A 134 11.33 20.43 -4.48
N ASP A 135 12.27 19.54 -4.18
CA ASP A 135 13.66 19.60 -4.67
C ASP A 135 13.76 19.05 -6.10
N VAL A 136 12.98 18.01 -6.40
CA VAL A 136 12.93 17.33 -7.70
C VAL A 136 11.48 17.05 -8.06
N THR A 137 11.12 17.31 -9.31
CA THR A 137 9.81 16.98 -9.87
C THR A 137 10.02 15.92 -10.94
N VAL A 138 9.32 14.79 -10.79
CA VAL A 138 9.28 13.73 -11.80
C VAL A 138 7.87 13.60 -12.32
N ASN A 139 7.67 13.90 -13.61
CA ASN A 139 6.43 13.53 -14.26
C ASN A 139 6.51 12.07 -14.71
N VAL A 140 5.67 11.24 -14.12
CA VAL A 140 5.57 9.81 -14.42
C VAL A 140 4.39 9.61 -15.36
N VAL A 141 4.64 9.02 -16.52
CA VAL A 141 3.63 8.77 -17.54
C VAL A 141 3.38 7.27 -17.67
N GLY A 142 2.15 6.85 -17.38
CA GLY A 142 1.70 5.47 -17.63
C GLY A 142 1.27 5.31 -19.09
N LYS A 143 1.74 4.25 -19.75
CA LYS A 143 1.34 3.89 -21.13
C LYS A 143 1.22 2.39 -21.29
N GLN A 144 0.48 1.90 -22.26
CA GLN A 144 0.37 0.48 -22.59
C GLN A 144 1.66 0.00 -23.28
N TRP A 145 2.46 -0.90 -22.70
CA TRP A 145 2.48 -1.33 -21.28
C TRP A 145 3.86 -1.09 -20.69
N SER A 146 4.18 0.17 -20.41
CA SER A 146 5.44 0.60 -19.78
C SER A 146 5.29 1.98 -19.12
N TRP A 147 6.42 2.55 -18.70
CA TRP A 147 6.52 3.77 -17.91
C TRP A 147 7.52 4.73 -18.53
N ASP A 148 7.17 6.01 -18.60
CA ASP A 148 8.10 7.07 -18.96
C ASP A 148 8.31 8.02 -17.79
N PHE A 149 9.52 8.55 -17.67
CA PHE A 149 9.93 9.43 -16.57
C PHE A 149 10.53 10.72 -17.12
N ASN A 150 9.84 11.84 -16.92
CA ASN A 150 10.33 13.17 -17.24
C ASN A 150 10.91 13.84 -15.98
N TYR A 151 12.19 14.21 -16.01
CA TYR A 151 12.88 14.92 -14.92
C TYR A 151 12.88 16.41 -15.21
N ILE A 152 12.01 17.15 -14.53
CA ILE A 152 11.64 18.51 -14.91
C ILE A 152 12.82 19.48 -14.78
N GLU A 153 13.48 19.50 -13.63
CA GLU A 153 14.59 20.41 -13.36
C GLU A 153 15.83 20.08 -14.20
N ALA A 154 16.04 18.78 -14.48
CA ALA A 154 17.17 18.32 -15.28
C ALA A 154 16.96 18.50 -16.79
N ARG A 155 15.72 18.74 -17.25
CA ARG A 155 15.32 18.78 -18.66
C ARG A 155 15.77 17.52 -19.42
N THR A 156 15.51 16.37 -18.82
CA THR A 156 15.82 15.05 -19.39
C THR A 156 14.67 14.10 -19.17
N TYR A 157 14.63 13.03 -19.95
CA TYR A 157 13.65 11.98 -19.77
C TYR A 157 14.26 10.59 -19.91
N ASP A 158 13.53 9.59 -19.42
CA ASP A 158 13.74 8.20 -19.75
C ASP A 158 12.44 7.59 -20.27
N SER A 159 12.55 6.69 -21.27
CA SER A 159 11.39 6.08 -21.93
C SER A 159 11.48 4.58 -21.81
N GLY A 160 10.48 3.98 -21.18
CA GLY A 160 10.41 2.55 -20.99
C GLY A 160 9.80 1.83 -22.18
N VAL A 161 10.22 0.57 -22.36
CA VAL A 161 9.53 -0.42 -23.19
C VAL A 161 8.87 -1.46 -22.29
N GLN A 162 7.92 -2.22 -22.84
CA GLN A 162 7.26 -3.29 -22.10
C GLN A 162 8.28 -4.32 -21.61
N ALA A 163 8.18 -4.74 -20.35
CA ALA A 163 9.01 -5.82 -19.85
C ALA A 163 8.52 -7.15 -20.43
N GLU A 164 9.43 -8.03 -20.83
CA GLU A 164 9.06 -9.37 -21.31
C GLU A 164 9.43 -10.41 -20.25
N LEU A 165 8.42 -10.94 -19.54
CA LEU A 165 8.66 -11.90 -18.46
C LEU A 165 8.93 -13.30 -19.03
N THR A 166 10.21 -13.62 -19.21
CA THR A 166 10.65 -14.93 -19.73
C THR A 166 10.74 -16.05 -18.67
N GLY A 167 10.55 -15.71 -17.39
CA GLY A 167 10.76 -16.62 -16.25
C GLY A 167 12.24 -16.94 -15.95
N LYS A 168 13.17 -16.29 -16.65
CA LYS A 168 14.62 -16.37 -16.40
C LYS A 168 15.10 -15.15 -15.61
N PRO A 169 16.17 -15.28 -14.80
CA PRO A 169 16.80 -14.14 -14.14
C PRO A 169 17.30 -13.10 -15.17
N GLY A 170 17.29 -11.82 -14.80
CA GLY A 170 17.91 -10.73 -15.57
C GLY A 170 16.92 -9.78 -16.24
N VAL A 171 15.61 -10.07 -16.20
CA VAL A 171 14.59 -9.15 -16.71
C VAL A 171 14.61 -7.81 -15.99
N GLU A 172 15.03 -7.81 -14.72
CA GLU A 172 15.20 -6.62 -13.89
C GLU A 172 16.12 -5.57 -14.54
N GLU A 173 17.15 -5.99 -15.29
CA GLU A 173 18.09 -5.08 -15.95
C GLU A 173 17.46 -4.36 -17.15
N THR A 174 16.40 -4.93 -17.73
CA THR A 174 15.66 -4.36 -18.87
C THR A 174 14.52 -3.44 -18.45
N LEU A 175 14.19 -3.40 -17.16
CA LEU A 175 13.08 -2.60 -16.66
C LEU A 175 13.38 -1.10 -16.73
N PRO A 176 12.38 -0.26 -17.07
CA PRO A 176 12.52 1.19 -16.96
C PRO A 176 12.89 1.55 -15.52
N THR A 177 13.88 2.44 -15.35
CA THR A 177 14.48 2.72 -14.05
C THR A 177 14.43 4.21 -13.74
N MET A 178 13.63 4.57 -12.75
CA MET A 178 13.54 5.92 -12.21
C MET A 178 14.63 6.15 -11.16
N TYR A 179 15.29 7.30 -11.18
CA TYR A 179 16.35 7.68 -10.24
C TYR A 179 15.89 8.83 -9.36
N LEU A 180 16.08 8.73 -8.05
CA LEU A 180 15.69 9.74 -7.09
C LEU A 180 16.88 10.06 -6.17
N PRO A 181 17.13 11.34 -5.82
CA PRO A 181 18.12 11.66 -4.81
C PRO A 181 17.59 11.36 -3.40
N VAL A 182 18.41 10.71 -2.57
CA VAL A 182 18.08 10.44 -1.16
C VAL A 182 17.96 11.75 -0.35
N ASN A 183 17.05 11.78 0.62
CA ASN A 183 16.75 12.91 1.50
C ASN A 183 16.34 14.21 0.78
N LYS A 184 15.79 14.06 -0.43
CA LYS A 184 15.26 15.16 -1.24
C LYS A 184 13.77 14.98 -1.43
N ARG A 185 13.01 16.07 -1.33
CA ARG A 185 11.57 16.03 -1.52
C ARG A 185 11.27 15.88 -3.00
N VAL A 186 10.71 14.73 -3.36
CA VAL A 186 10.33 14.42 -4.74
C VAL A 186 8.83 14.63 -4.90
N GLU A 187 8.45 15.43 -5.89
CA GLU A 187 7.07 15.52 -6.35
C GLU A 187 6.85 14.60 -7.54
N PHE A 188 5.88 13.71 -7.42
CA PHE A 188 5.42 12.87 -8.51
C PHE A 188 4.20 13.52 -9.17
N VAL A 189 4.33 13.88 -10.44
CA VAL A 189 3.21 14.33 -11.27
C VAL A 189 2.79 13.19 -12.17
N LEU A 190 1.64 12.60 -11.90
CA LEU A 190 1.16 11.39 -12.55
C LEU A 190 0.20 11.72 -13.69
N THR A 191 0.50 11.23 -14.88
CA THR A 191 -0.38 11.33 -16.06
C THR A 191 -0.48 9.99 -16.78
N SER A 192 -1.62 9.71 -17.41
CA SER A 192 -1.76 8.53 -18.27
C SER A 192 -1.95 8.91 -19.72
N ARG A 193 -1.25 8.18 -20.60
CA ARG A 193 -1.33 8.35 -22.06
C ARG A 193 -2.58 7.70 -22.66
N ASP A 194 -3.12 6.66 -22.04
CA ASP A 194 -4.13 5.81 -22.68
C ASP A 194 -5.25 5.32 -21.75
N VAL A 195 -4.95 4.43 -20.81
CA VAL A 195 -5.91 3.76 -19.92
C VAL A 195 -5.58 4.07 -18.47
N ILE A 196 -6.44 3.65 -17.54
CA ILE A 196 -6.13 3.81 -16.13
C ILE A 196 -4.94 2.91 -15.76
N HIS A 197 -3.97 3.48 -15.05
CA HIS A 197 -2.87 2.76 -14.41
C HIS A 197 -2.84 3.14 -12.92
N SER A 198 -1.93 2.55 -12.15
CA SER A 198 -1.67 3.02 -10.78
C SER A 198 -0.19 2.95 -10.47
N PHE A 199 0.40 4.10 -10.13
CA PHE A 199 1.80 4.19 -9.78
C PHE A 199 1.98 3.72 -8.34
N TRP A 200 2.68 2.60 -8.16
CA TRP A 200 2.89 2.02 -6.84
C TRP A 200 4.34 1.58 -6.64
N VAL A 201 4.95 2.11 -5.59
CA VAL A 201 6.22 1.61 -5.03
C VAL A 201 5.89 1.04 -3.65
N PRO A 202 5.86 -0.29 -3.46
CA PRO A 202 5.43 -0.91 -2.20
C PRO A 202 6.20 -0.41 -0.97
N GLN A 203 7.51 -0.18 -1.11
CA GLN A 203 8.36 0.34 -0.03
C GLN A 203 8.09 1.81 0.30
N PHE A 204 7.39 2.56 -0.54
CA PHE A 204 6.93 3.91 -0.18
C PHE A 204 5.62 3.87 0.60
N LEU A 205 4.97 2.69 0.67
CA LEU A 205 3.66 2.47 1.29
C LEU A 205 2.54 3.38 0.74
N GLN A 206 2.77 3.99 -0.42
CA GLN A 206 1.87 4.93 -1.07
C GLN A 206 1.70 4.55 -2.55
N LYS A 207 0.46 4.62 -3.02
CA LYS A 207 0.10 4.46 -4.43
C LYS A 207 -0.87 5.56 -4.81
N LEU A 208 -0.88 5.94 -6.08
CA LEU A 208 -1.90 6.83 -6.59
C LEU A 208 -2.23 6.47 -8.04
N ASP A 209 -3.53 6.42 -8.32
CA ASP A 209 -4.04 5.98 -9.62
C ASP A 209 -3.84 7.08 -10.67
N MET A 210 -3.70 6.68 -11.92
CA MET A 210 -3.35 7.53 -13.05
C MET A 210 -4.48 7.46 -14.05
N VAL A 211 -5.34 8.48 -14.04
CA VAL A 211 -6.55 8.51 -14.86
C VAL A 211 -6.30 9.35 -16.11
N PRO A 212 -6.53 8.82 -17.33
CA PRO A 212 -6.38 9.59 -18.56
C PRO A 212 -7.15 10.93 -18.49
N GLY A 213 -6.52 12.00 -18.96
CA GLY A 213 -7.08 13.35 -18.90
C GLY A 213 -6.90 14.10 -17.57
N ARG A 214 -6.54 13.40 -16.48
CA ARG A 214 -6.33 14.00 -15.15
C ARG A 214 -4.87 13.99 -14.74
N VAL A 215 -4.53 14.93 -13.86
CA VAL A 215 -3.20 15.05 -13.28
C VAL A 215 -3.31 14.80 -11.78
N ASN A 216 -2.70 13.71 -11.33
CA ASN A 216 -2.62 13.39 -9.91
C ASN A 216 -1.22 13.69 -9.39
N ARG A 217 -1.12 14.14 -8.14
CA ARG A 217 0.15 14.56 -7.56
C ARG A 217 0.27 14.10 -6.11
N PHE A 218 1.47 13.75 -5.71
CA PHE A 218 1.84 13.54 -4.32
C PHE A 218 3.33 13.74 -4.14
N GLN A 219 3.77 13.93 -2.89
CA GLN A 219 5.16 14.15 -2.54
C GLN A 219 5.67 13.10 -1.57
N VAL A 220 6.94 12.77 -1.71
CA VAL A 220 7.64 11.82 -0.84
C VAL A 220 9.12 12.14 -0.80
N THR A 221 9.74 11.90 0.35
CA THR A 221 11.15 12.11 0.63
C THR A 221 11.76 10.74 0.94
N PRO A 222 12.43 10.09 -0.02
CA PRO A 222 13.05 8.80 0.24
C PRO A 222 14.23 8.98 1.20
N THR A 223 14.27 8.20 2.28
CA THR A 223 15.24 8.34 3.38
C THR A 223 16.37 7.32 3.33
N GLU A 224 16.23 6.26 2.53
CA GLU A 224 17.22 5.20 2.40
C GLU A 224 17.64 5.01 0.93
N THR A 225 18.95 4.91 0.69
CA THR A 225 19.48 4.56 -0.63
C THR A 225 19.25 3.09 -0.94
N GLY A 226 19.01 2.76 -2.21
CA GLY A 226 18.83 1.39 -2.66
C GLY A 226 18.06 1.29 -3.97
N THR A 227 17.84 0.06 -4.42
CA THR A 227 16.98 -0.24 -5.57
C THR A 227 15.68 -0.86 -5.05
N PHE A 228 14.56 -0.24 -5.43
CA PHE A 228 13.22 -0.67 -5.08
C PHE A 228 12.43 -1.03 -6.33
N THR A 229 11.41 -1.86 -6.16
CA THR A 229 10.55 -2.27 -7.27
C THR A 229 9.32 -1.39 -7.30
N GLY A 230 8.98 -0.91 -8.48
CA GLY A 230 7.70 -0.29 -8.80
C GLY A 230 6.84 -1.22 -9.64
N LYS A 231 5.51 -1.11 -9.48
CA LYS A 231 4.54 -1.94 -10.20
C LYS A 231 3.29 -1.13 -10.54
N CYS A 232 2.59 -1.56 -11.59
CA CYS A 232 1.22 -1.11 -11.82
C CYS A 232 0.26 -1.81 -10.84
N ALA A 233 -0.61 -1.04 -10.19
CA ALA A 233 -1.59 -1.57 -9.21
C ALA A 233 -3.06 -1.47 -9.66
N GLU A 234 -3.33 -1.05 -10.90
CA GLU A 234 -4.67 -0.98 -11.49
C GLU A 234 -4.68 -1.66 -12.86
N LEU A 235 -5.73 -2.44 -13.16
CA LEU A 235 -5.77 -3.28 -14.35
C LEU A 235 -5.76 -2.45 -15.65
N CYS A 236 -4.69 -2.56 -16.43
CA CYS A 236 -4.45 -1.73 -17.62
C CYS A 236 -4.41 -2.51 -18.95
N GLY A 237 -4.75 -3.81 -18.94
CA GLY A 237 -4.88 -4.64 -20.12
C GLY A 237 -4.02 -5.90 -20.09
N ALA A 238 -3.71 -6.44 -21.28
CA ALA A 238 -3.15 -7.78 -21.47
C ALA A 238 -1.83 -8.01 -20.72
N TYR A 239 -0.96 -6.99 -20.67
CA TYR A 239 0.36 -7.09 -20.04
C TYR A 239 0.45 -6.29 -18.74
N HIS A 240 -0.67 -6.18 -18.00
CA HIS A 240 -0.73 -5.48 -16.72
C HIS A 240 0.34 -5.96 -15.72
N SER A 241 0.56 -7.28 -15.62
CA SER A 241 1.57 -7.86 -14.74
C SER A 241 3.02 -7.55 -15.15
N GLU A 242 3.24 -7.11 -16.39
CA GLU A 242 4.56 -6.79 -16.93
C GLU A 242 4.89 -5.29 -16.86
N MET A 243 3.98 -4.48 -16.30
CA MET A 243 4.22 -3.06 -16.05
C MET A 243 5.05 -2.84 -14.78
N LEU A 244 6.27 -3.38 -14.80
CA LEU A 244 7.26 -3.26 -13.74
C LEU A 244 8.23 -2.13 -14.06
N PHE A 245 8.72 -1.46 -13.02
CA PHE A 245 9.80 -0.48 -13.11
C PHE A 245 10.70 -0.59 -11.88
N GLN A 246 11.87 0.01 -11.95
CA GLN A 246 12.77 0.14 -10.81
C GLN A 246 12.82 1.58 -10.32
N VAL A 247 13.07 1.74 -9.03
CA VAL A 247 13.33 3.02 -8.40
C VAL A 247 14.68 2.93 -7.71
N LYS A 248 15.67 3.68 -8.20
CA LYS A 248 16.99 3.79 -7.58
C LYS A 248 17.05 5.08 -6.78
N VAL A 249 17.08 4.95 -5.46
CA VAL A 249 17.35 6.06 -4.56
C VAL A 249 18.85 6.14 -4.33
N VAL A 250 19.47 7.24 -4.76
CA VAL A 250 20.94 7.37 -4.86
C VAL A 250 21.43 8.68 -4.25
N PRO A 251 22.73 8.81 -3.92
CA PRO A 251 23.31 10.09 -3.55
C PRO A 251 23.20 11.12 -4.69
N GLN A 252 23.14 12.41 -4.34
CA GLN A 252 22.99 13.51 -5.31
C GLN A 252 23.99 13.43 -6.48
N ALA A 253 25.27 13.16 -6.20
CA ALA A 253 26.29 13.07 -7.25
C ALA A 253 26.02 11.94 -8.27
N GLU A 254 25.38 10.85 -7.86
CA GLU A 254 25.00 9.77 -8.78
C GLU A 254 23.76 10.13 -9.59
N TYR A 255 22.77 10.76 -8.94
CA TYR A 255 21.60 11.31 -9.63
C TYR A 255 22.04 12.28 -10.74
N ASP A 256 22.92 13.23 -10.44
CA ASP A 256 23.41 14.22 -11.40
C ASP A 256 24.17 13.57 -12.58
N ARG A 257 24.99 12.56 -12.32
CA ARG A 257 25.67 11.76 -13.35
C ARG A 257 24.69 11.03 -14.25
N GLN A 258 23.63 10.48 -13.67
CA GLN A 258 22.60 9.78 -14.43
C GLN A 258 21.83 10.75 -15.32
N MET A 259 21.48 11.94 -14.83
CA MET A 259 20.87 12.98 -15.66
C MET A 259 21.78 13.38 -16.82
N ALA A 260 23.09 13.54 -16.59
CA ALA A 260 24.06 13.79 -17.67
C ALA A 260 24.09 12.65 -18.70
N THR A 261 24.05 11.39 -18.23
CA THR A 261 24.00 10.21 -19.11
C THR A 261 22.77 10.22 -20.03
N PHE A 262 21.60 10.65 -19.54
CA PHE A 262 20.42 10.81 -20.38
C PHE A 262 20.62 11.89 -21.45
N ARG A 263 21.26 13.03 -21.10
CA ARG A 263 21.60 14.07 -22.10
C ARG A 263 22.55 13.54 -23.17
N ASP A 264 23.57 12.79 -22.79
CA ASP A 264 24.56 12.23 -23.71
C ASP A 264 23.93 11.21 -24.69
N ARG A 265 22.82 10.58 -24.30
CA ARG A 265 22.00 9.70 -25.15
C ARG A 265 21.00 10.45 -26.04
N GLY A 266 20.97 11.78 -25.99
CA GLY A 266 20.01 12.61 -26.71
C GLY A 266 18.62 12.66 -26.07
N GLN A 267 18.46 12.17 -24.83
CA GLN A 267 17.19 12.20 -24.09
C GLN A 267 17.01 13.55 -23.36
N THR A 268 17.14 14.64 -24.10
CA THR A 268 16.99 16.01 -23.61
C THR A 268 15.57 16.53 -23.84
N GLY A 269 15.09 17.43 -22.98
CA GLY A 269 13.72 17.95 -23.03
C GLY A 269 12.75 17.02 -22.31
N PHE A 270 11.52 16.93 -22.80
CA PHE A 270 10.46 16.17 -22.17
C PHE A 270 9.66 15.37 -23.19
N LEU A 271 9.15 14.22 -22.77
CA LEU A 271 8.15 13.48 -23.52
C LEU A 271 6.81 14.18 -23.39
N SER A 272 6.36 14.77 -24.51
CA SER A 272 5.11 15.49 -24.60
C SER A 272 3.88 14.61 -24.34
N ASN A 273 2.84 15.22 -23.79
CA ASN A 273 1.48 14.68 -23.65
C ASN A 273 0.66 14.76 -24.95
N SER A 274 1.21 15.30 -26.05
CA SER A 274 0.51 15.44 -27.34
C SER A 274 0.07 14.11 -27.96
N LEU A 275 0.74 13.02 -27.60
CA LEU A 275 0.45 11.67 -28.08
C LEU A 275 -0.53 10.90 -27.17
N ASN A 276 -1.15 11.58 -26.19
CA ASN A 276 -2.15 10.96 -25.34
C ASN A 276 -3.43 10.68 -26.14
N ARG A 277 -3.98 9.47 -25.98
CA ARG A 277 -5.26 9.06 -26.60
C ARG A 277 -6.40 10.01 -26.19
N SER A 278 -6.33 10.49 -24.95
CA SER A 278 -7.18 11.56 -24.44
C SER A 278 -6.26 12.68 -23.99
N GLY A 279 -6.41 13.88 -24.57
CA GLY A 279 -5.69 15.07 -24.14
C GLY A 279 -5.96 15.37 -22.66
N ILE A 280 -5.10 16.19 -22.05
CA ILE A 280 -5.28 16.57 -20.65
C ILE A 280 -6.45 17.55 -20.53
N GLU A 281 -7.37 17.30 -19.60
CA GLU A 281 -8.53 18.16 -19.38
C GLU A 281 -8.07 19.61 -19.15
N GLN A 282 -8.78 20.61 -19.71
CA GLN A 282 -8.35 22.01 -19.65
C GLN A 282 -8.09 22.50 -18.22
N GLY A 283 -8.95 22.13 -17.27
CA GLY A 283 -8.79 22.48 -15.85
C GLY A 283 -7.62 21.77 -15.14
N GLN A 284 -7.05 20.74 -15.76
CA GLN A 284 -5.96 19.93 -15.22
C GLN A 284 -4.57 20.39 -15.72
N GLN A 285 -4.52 21.12 -16.84
CA GLN A 285 -3.26 21.64 -17.42
C GLN A 285 -2.44 22.50 -16.45
N GLN A 286 -3.08 23.18 -15.50
CA GLN A 286 -2.42 24.00 -14.48
C GLN A 286 -1.58 23.18 -13.47
N TYR A 287 -1.87 21.89 -13.33
CA TYR A 287 -1.15 21.01 -12.40
C TYR A 287 0.07 20.34 -13.03
N LEU A 288 0.23 20.46 -14.36
CA LEU A 288 1.40 19.97 -15.08
C LEU A 288 2.61 20.90 -14.86
N PRO A 289 3.82 20.33 -14.74
CA PRO A 289 5.02 21.14 -14.70
C PRO A 289 5.27 21.89 -16.03
N PRO A 290 6.04 22.98 -16.01
CA PRO A 290 6.43 23.67 -17.23
C PRO A 290 7.17 22.75 -18.21
N GLY A 291 6.87 22.87 -19.50
CA GLY A 291 7.48 22.10 -20.59
C GLY A 291 6.75 20.80 -20.96
N VAL A 292 5.85 20.29 -20.12
CA VAL A 292 5.00 19.12 -20.46
C VAL A 292 3.54 19.50 -20.72
N ARG A 293 3.20 20.79 -20.62
CA ARG A 293 1.89 21.34 -20.96
C ARG A 293 1.68 21.35 -22.47
N GLU A 294 0.44 21.18 -22.90
CA GLU A 294 0.10 21.22 -24.34
C GLU A 294 0.34 22.60 -24.99
N SER A 295 0.36 23.68 -24.20
CA SER A 295 0.75 25.01 -24.67
C SER A 295 2.24 25.08 -25.04
N ASP A 296 3.07 24.50 -24.18
CA ASP A 296 4.52 24.64 -24.22
C ASP A 296 5.09 23.84 -25.40
N VAL A 297 4.46 22.71 -25.75
CA VAL A 297 4.83 21.84 -26.89
C VAL A 297 4.53 22.50 -28.24
N ARG A 298 3.41 23.23 -28.35
CA ARG A 298 3.02 23.92 -29.59
C ARG A 298 3.93 25.09 -29.94
N GLU A 299 4.60 25.68 -28.95
CA GLU A 299 5.61 26.73 -29.18
C GLU A 299 6.93 26.15 -29.69
N GLU A 300 7.29 24.91 -29.33
CA GLU A 300 8.50 24.24 -29.83
C GLU A 300 8.32 23.66 -31.25
N GLU A 301 7.12 23.20 -31.64
CA GLU A 301 6.83 22.67 -32.99
C GLU A 301 6.56 23.79 -34.02
N GLY A 302 6.35 25.03 -33.58
CA GLY A 302 6.01 26.19 -34.40
C GLY A 302 7.19 27.07 -34.84
N ASN A 303 8.43 26.65 -34.60
CA ASN A 303 9.65 27.40 -34.94
C ASN A 303 10.62 26.57 -35.79
#